data_AF-A0A965GPY8-F1
#
_entry.id   AF-A0A965GPY8-F1
#
_cell.length_a   1.000
_cell.length_b   1.000
_cell.length_c   1.000
_cell.angle_alpha   90.00
_cell.angle_beta   90.00
_cell.angle_gamma   90.00
#
_symmetry.space_group_name_H-M   'P 1'
#
loop_
_entity.id
_entity.type
_entity.pdbx_description
1 polymer ?
#
loop_
_entity_poly.entity_id
_entity_poly.type
_entity_poly.pdbx_seq_one_letter_code
_entity_poly.pdbx_strand_id
1 'polypeptide(L)' 'FVIAGKAFEGHTSIAGEVPDGDLSLMSPVGMLADVAPTILSVLEILPPPEMTGASLL' A
#
# COMPACT_ATOMS: atom_id res chain seq x y z
N PHE A 1 -7.15 -1.99 3.58
CA PHE A 1 -6.44 -3.27 3.35
C PHE A 1 -5.09 -3.17 4.06
N VAL A 2 -4.39 -4.28 4.33
CA VAL A 2 -3.10 -4.27 5.04
C VAL A 2 -2.08 -5.06 4.22
N ILE A 3 -0.87 -4.52 4.07
CA ILE A 3 0.30 -5.23 3.52
C ILE A 3 1.24 -5.48 4.68
N ALA A 4 1.62 -6.74 4.87
CA ALA A 4 2.57 -7.14 5.90
C ALA A 4 3.59 -8.11 5.29
N GLY A 5 4.86 -7.88 5.57
CA GLY A 5 5.95 -8.72 5.08
C GLY A 5 7.27 -8.25 5.69
N LYS A 6 8.22 -9.18 5.81
CA LYS A 6 9.53 -8.90 6.42
C LYS A 6 10.31 -7.79 5.69
N ALA A 7 10.09 -7.66 4.39
CA ALA A 7 10.69 -6.59 3.58
C ALA A 7 10.18 -5.18 3.94
N PHE A 8 9.04 -5.07 4.60
CA PHE A 8 8.43 -3.80 5.02
C PHE A 8 8.65 -3.50 6.51
N GLU A 9 9.40 -4.36 7.21
CA GLU A 9 9.71 -4.16 8.62
C GLU A 9 10.57 -2.90 8.82
N GLY A 10 10.18 -2.05 9.76
CA GLY A 10 10.89 -0.79 10.04
C GLY A 10 10.68 0.33 9.01
N HIS A 11 9.84 0.11 7.99
CA HIS A 11 9.48 1.14 7.01
C HIS A 11 8.14 1.80 7.36
N THR A 12 8.08 3.13 7.28
CA THR A 12 6.83 3.87 7.39
C THR A 12 6.06 3.82 6.08
N SER A 13 4.74 3.77 6.17
CA SER A 13 3.85 3.92 5.01
C SER A 13 3.95 5.33 4.42
N ILE A 14 3.47 5.51 3.19
CA ILE A 14 3.18 6.82 2.58
C ILE A 14 2.26 7.69 3.45
N ALA A 15 1.47 7.07 4.34
CA ALA A 15 0.63 7.75 5.32
C ALA A 15 1.42 8.41 6.46
N GLY A 16 2.71 8.09 6.61
CA GLY A 16 3.56 8.50 7.72
C GLY A 16 3.61 7.46 8.84
N GLU A 17 4.03 7.92 10.00
CA GLU A 17 4.16 7.12 11.21
C GLU A 17 2.78 6.85 11.84
N VAL A 18 2.55 5.62 12.29
CA VAL A 18 1.29 5.23 12.91
C VAL A 18 1.31 5.66 14.39
N PRO A 19 0.42 6.57 14.84
CA PRO A 19 0.40 7.03 16.22
C PRO A 19 0.13 5.86 17.18
N ASP A 20 1.05 5.59 18.10
CA ASP A 20 0.96 4.50 19.09
C ASP A 20 0.61 3.11 18.49
N GLY A 21 0.86 2.90 17.19
CA GLY A 21 0.47 1.68 16.48
C GLY A 21 -1.04 1.53 16.21
N ASP A 22 -1.85 2.55 16.48
CA ASP A 22 -3.30 2.53 16.24
C ASP A 22 -3.67 3.03 14.83
N LEU A 23 -4.02 2.09 13.96
CA LEU A 23 -4.47 2.38 12.59
C LEU A 23 -5.82 3.09 12.52
N SER A 24 -6.64 3.07 13.58
CA SER A 24 -7.94 3.75 13.59
C SER A 24 -7.81 5.27 13.61
N LEU A 25 -6.65 5.78 14.03
CA LEU A 25 -6.31 7.21 14.04
C LEU A 25 -5.75 7.69 12.70
N MET A 26 -5.46 6.77 11.78
CA MET A 26 -4.95 7.09 10.46
C MET A 26 -6.10 7.34 9.49
N SER A 27 -5.94 8.37 8.65
CA SER A 27 -6.84 8.54 7.52
C SER A 27 -6.64 7.39 6.53
N PRO A 28 -7.73 6.82 5.97
CA PRO A 28 -7.62 5.83 4.90
C PRO A 28 -6.83 6.39 3.72
N VAL A 29 -6.00 5.55 3.10
CA VAL A 29 -5.18 5.93 1.93
C VAL A 29 -5.57 5.07 0.73
N GLY A 30 -5.69 5.72 -0.44
CA GLY A 30 -6.02 5.09 -1.71
C GLY A 30 -7.50 4.70 -1.87
N MET A 31 -7.78 3.97 -2.93
CA MET A 31 -9.08 3.43 -3.31
C MET A 31 -9.01 1.94 -3.64
N LEU A 32 -10.15 1.29 -3.84
CA LEU A 32 -10.19 -0.14 -4.18
C LEU A 32 -9.48 -0.48 -5.50
N ALA A 33 -9.43 0.47 -6.44
CA ALA A 33 -8.71 0.30 -7.71
C ALA A 33 -7.19 0.12 -7.53
N ASP A 34 -6.63 0.61 -6.42
CA ASP A 34 -5.19 0.62 -6.15
C ASP A 34 -4.68 -0.73 -5.63
N VAL A 35 -5.59 -1.63 -5.21
CA VAL A 35 -5.23 -2.93 -4.64
C VAL A 35 -4.49 -3.81 -5.63
N ALA A 36 -5.00 -3.92 -6.87
CA ALA A 36 -4.40 -4.79 -7.87
C ALA A 36 -3.02 -4.29 -8.36
N PRO A 37 -2.82 -3.01 -8.71
CA PRO A 37 -1.49 -2.45 -8.98
C PRO A 37 -0.50 -2.62 -7.83
N THR A 38 -0.97 -2.53 -6.58
CA THR A 38 -0.13 -2.73 -5.40
C THR A 38 0.35 -4.18 -5.27
N ILE A 39 -0.52 -5.15 -5.51
CA ILE A 39 -0.14 -6.58 -5.55
C ILE A 39 0.90 -6.85 -6.64
N LEU A 40 0.68 -6.30 -7.85
CA LEU A 40 1.63 -6.47 -8.95
C LEU A 40 3.01 -5.89 -8.61
N SER A 41 3.05 -4.76 -7.90
CA SER A 41 4.30 -4.16 -7.43
C SER A 41 5.05 -5.06 -6.44
N VAL A 42 4.35 -5.70 -5.49
CA VAL A 42 4.96 -6.67 -4.55
C VAL A 42 5.53 -7.89 -5.30
N LEU A 43 4.88 -8.30 -6.39
CA LEU A 43 5.30 -9.44 -7.21
C LEU A 43 6.35 -9.05 -8.27
N GLU A 44 6.78 -7.79 -8.32
CA GLU A 44 7.70 -7.25 -9.32
C GLU A 44 7.18 -7.42 -10.77
N ILE A 45 5.88 -7.31 -10.96
CA ILE A 45 5.19 -7.40 -12.25
C ILE A 45 4.76 -6.00 -12.70
N LEU A 46 5.05 -5.64 -13.96
CA LEU A 46 4.59 -4.37 -14.53
C LEU A 46 3.06 -4.38 -14.73
N PRO A 47 2.34 -3.37 -14.22
CA PRO A 47 0.91 -3.25 -14.48
C PRO A 47 0.65 -2.92 -15.96
N PRO A 48 -0.43 -3.45 -16.55
CA PRO A 48 -0.84 -3.11 -17.90
C PRO A 48 -1.27 -1.63 -18.02
N PRO A 49 -1.13 -1.00 -19.19
CA PRO A 49 -1.43 0.42 -19.37
C PRO A 49 -2.91 0.78 -19.19
N GLU A 50 -3.83 -0.19 -19.27
CA GLU A 50 -5.26 0.01 -19.04
C GLU A 50 -5.64 0.09 -17.55
N MET A 51 -4.72 -0.30 -16.64
CA MET A 51 -4.95 -0.13 -15.20
C MET A 51 -4.88 1.34 -14.82
N THR A 52 -5.93 1.82 -14.14
CA THR A 52 -6.06 3.22 -13.72
C THR A 52 -5.71 3.46 -12.25
N GLY A 53 -5.66 2.40 -11.44
CA GLY A 53 -5.21 2.49 -10.05
C GLY A 53 -3.70 2.68 -9.95
N ALA A 54 -3.24 3.19 -8.82
CA ALA A 54 -1.83 3.38 -8.52
C ALA A 54 -1.36 2.41 -7.43
N SER A 55 -0.08 2.06 -7.43
CA SER A 55 0.50 1.33 -6.30
C SER A 55 0.55 2.23 -5.06
N LEU A 56 0.32 1.64 -3.88
CA LEU A 56 0.35 2.33 -2.58
C LEU A 56 1.64 2.08 -1.78
N LEU A 57 2.66 1.49 -2.44
CA LEU A 57 4.02 1.30 -1.92
C LEU A 57 4.95 2.44 -2.34
#